data_AF-A0A844CW33-F1
#
_entry.id   AF-A0A844CW33-F1
#
_cell.length_a   1.000
_cell.length_b   1.000
_cell.length_c   1.000
_cell.angle_alpha   90.00
_cell.angle_beta   90.00
_cell.angle_gamma   90.00
#
_symmetry.space_group_name_H-M   'P 1'
#
loop_
_entity.id
_entity.type
_entity.pdbx_description
1 polymer ?
#
loop_
_entity_poly.entity_id
_entity_poly.type
_entity_poly.pdbx_seq_one_letter_code
_entity_poly.pdbx_strand_id
1 'polypeptide(L)'
;MTQHPLCFVLMPFGEKNTRDGRLINFDLVYDKIIAPAIVAAGLEPLRADHEMVDGVIHKPMFERLVLCPYAVADLTTANPNVFYELGVRHAAKAASTALIFAKDHCADMPFDVRPLRGLPYSLDQRGLPCRVDEDVTRLRDRLLAARQQAVDSPLYQMVEGYPDPHEVKTDTFRSRVAYSAKMKERLKQARKQGLAALQAVEDALAGKIGGLPDVEGGVMIDLLLSYRALEAWQPMVGLIAEMARPLAESLLVQQQLAFALNRAGDSDRAEQVLLGLIAQHGPASETLGLLGRVYKDRWAAAVQAGEECEARGALGKAVDTYLRGFECDWRDAYPGINALTLMELRDPEDTRREQLMPVVRYAVERRIASGQAGYWDYATRLELAVVMRDARTAQQAMENALAEARDPWNLKSTLANLVALQAARAQRGEPHAWLEAIIGTLARRAGVAAAQAVT
;
A
#
# COMPACT_ATOMS: atom_id res chain seq x y z
N MET A 1 -36.93 5.13 -10.67
CA MET A 1 -36.26 5.09 -9.35
C MET A 1 -35.63 6.45 -9.12
N THR A 2 -36.03 7.18 -8.09
CA THR A 2 -35.44 8.48 -7.74
C THR A 2 -34.02 8.27 -7.20
N GLN A 3 -32.98 8.67 -7.95
CA GLN A 3 -31.59 8.50 -7.55
C GLN A 3 -31.13 9.63 -6.60
N HIS A 4 -30.51 9.28 -5.47
CA HIS A 4 -30.05 10.22 -4.43
C HIS A 4 -28.63 10.76 -4.69
N PRO A 5 -28.33 12.08 -4.56
CA PRO A 5 -26.98 12.67 -4.70
C PRO A 5 -25.91 11.95 -3.86
N LEU A 6 -24.73 11.68 -4.44
CA LEU A 6 -23.62 11.04 -3.71
C LEU A 6 -23.00 12.00 -2.69
N CYS A 7 -22.61 11.47 -1.54
CA CYS A 7 -21.84 12.16 -0.52
C CYS A 7 -20.59 11.36 -0.17
N PHE A 8 -19.42 11.87 -0.57
CA PHE A 8 -18.14 11.22 -0.27
C PHE A 8 -17.75 11.43 1.21
N VAL A 9 -17.24 10.40 1.86
CA VAL A 9 -16.86 10.45 3.27
C VAL A 9 -15.34 10.29 3.42
N LEU A 10 -14.70 11.38 3.84
CA LEU A 10 -13.27 11.47 4.13
C LEU A 10 -13.09 11.26 5.64
N MET A 11 -12.60 10.10 6.06
CA MET A 11 -12.45 9.82 7.49
C MET A 11 -11.38 8.75 7.78
N PRO A 12 -10.86 8.70 9.01
CA PRO A 12 -10.06 7.56 9.47
C PRO A 12 -10.86 6.24 9.44
N PHE A 13 -10.15 5.11 9.39
CA PHE A 13 -10.74 3.76 9.36
C PHE A 13 -10.45 2.97 10.62
N GLY A 14 -11.37 2.10 11.03
CA GLY A 14 -11.17 1.23 12.18
C GLY A 14 -10.96 2.00 13.49
N GLU A 15 -10.18 1.40 14.38
CA GLU A 15 -9.87 1.98 15.67
C GLU A 15 -8.56 2.78 15.60
N LYS A 16 -8.59 4.03 16.08
CA LYS A 16 -7.41 4.91 16.10
C LYS A 16 -7.23 5.53 17.48
N ASN A 17 -5.97 5.59 17.91
CA ASN A 17 -5.58 6.33 19.09
C ASN A 17 -5.52 7.82 18.77
N THR A 18 -6.16 8.63 19.60
CA THR A 18 -5.97 10.08 19.64
C THR A 18 -4.69 10.44 20.40
N ARG A 19 -4.29 11.71 20.35
CA ARG A 19 -3.05 12.20 20.98
C ARG A 19 -3.03 12.02 22.51
N ASP A 20 -4.19 12.09 23.15
CA ASP A 20 -4.40 11.84 24.57
C ASP A 20 -4.50 10.34 24.93
N GLY A 21 -4.31 9.44 23.95
CA GLY A 21 -4.29 7.99 24.15
C GLY A 21 -5.67 7.33 24.20
N ARG A 22 -6.74 8.06 23.89
CA ARG A 22 -8.09 7.50 23.81
C ARG A 22 -8.26 6.74 22.49
N LEU A 23 -8.86 5.56 22.56
CA LEU A 23 -9.18 4.75 21.39
C LEU A 23 -10.55 5.16 20.86
N ILE A 24 -10.63 5.59 19.60
CA ILE A 24 -11.90 5.93 18.92
C ILE A 24 -12.16 4.91 17.82
N ASN A 25 -13.38 4.37 17.79
CA ASN A 25 -13.83 3.46 16.73
C ASN A 25 -14.55 4.26 15.63
N PHE A 26 -13.84 4.54 14.54
CA PHE A 26 -14.36 5.33 13.42
C PHE A 26 -15.38 4.58 12.56
N ASP A 27 -15.36 3.25 12.58
CA ASP A 27 -16.40 2.46 11.88
C ASP A 27 -17.75 2.66 12.56
N LEU A 28 -17.79 2.69 13.90
CA LEU A 28 -19.01 2.99 14.63
C LEU A 28 -19.46 4.44 14.48
N VAL A 29 -18.54 5.40 14.37
CA VAL A 29 -18.88 6.80 14.05
C VAL A 29 -19.55 6.87 12.67
N TYR A 30 -19.00 6.16 11.68
CA TYR A 30 -19.57 6.07 10.35
C TYR A 30 -20.98 5.46 10.37
N ASP A 31 -21.10 4.26 10.94
CA ASP A 31 -22.33 3.46 10.90
C ASP A 31 -23.47 4.09 11.72
N LYS A 32 -23.14 4.75 12.84
CA LYS A 32 -24.14 5.31 13.75
C LYS A 32 -24.47 6.77 13.47
N ILE A 33 -23.52 7.58 13.02
CA ILE A 33 -23.71 9.03 12.85
C ILE A 33 -23.69 9.41 11.37
N ILE A 34 -22.58 9.16 10.68
CA ILE A 34 -22.32 9.77 9.37
C ILE A 34 -23.25 9.20 8.30
N ALA A 35 -23.27 7.88 8.11
CA ALA A 35 -24.09 7.24 7.09
C ALA A 35 -25.59 7.47 7.33
N PRO A 36 -26.13 7.33 8.56
CA PRO A 36 -27.53 7.65 8.84
C PRO A 36 -27.89 9.12 8.56
N ALA A 37 -27.01 10.07 8.89
CA ALA A 37 -27.25 11.50 8.62
C ALA A 37 -27.28 11.80 7.12
N ILE A 38 -26.37 11.21 6.34
CA ILE A 38 -26.32 11.34 4.88
C ILE A 38 -27.60 10.78 4.26
N VAL A 39 -28.02 9.56 4.65
CA VAL A 39 -29.25 8.93 4.17
C VAL A 39 -30.48 9.76 4.55
N ALA A 40 -30.56 10.24 5.80
CA ALA A 40 -31.65 11.11 6.26
C ALA A 40 -31.71 12.45 5.53
N ALA A 41 -30.57 12.94 5.01
CA ALA A 41 -30.52 14.11 4.14
C ALA A 41 -30.89 13.79 2.68
N GLY A 42 -31.32 12.56 2.37
CA GLY A 42 -31.69 12.12 1.03
C GLY A 42 -30.50 12.01 0.08
N LEU A 43 -29.33 11.68 0.61
CA LEU A 43 -28.06 11.48 -0.10
C LEU A 43 -27.62 10.01 0.03
N GLU A 44 -26.70 9.58 -0.82
CA GLU A 44 -26.11 8.25 -0.78
C GLU A 44 -24.66 8.32 -0.28
N PRO A 45 -24.32 7.69 0.88
CA PRO A 45 -22.97 7.74 1.43
C PRO A 45 -22.01 6.87 0.62
N LEU A 46 -20.86 7.45 0.28
CA LEU A 46 -19.75 6.76 -0.35
C LEU A 46 -18.52 6.92 0.53
N ARG A 47 -18.20 5.89 1.31
CA ARG A 47 -16.94 5.79 2.05
C ARG A 47 -15.91 5.09 1.17
N ALA A 48 -14.69 5.60 1.08
CA ALA A 48 -13.62 4.88 0.41
C ALA A 48 -13.22 3.67 1.26
N ASP A 49 -13.39 2.44 0.79
CA ASP A 49 -12.77 1.30 1.49
C ASP A 49 -11.25 1.30 1.27
N HIS A 50 -10.50 0.56 2.09
CA HIS A 50 -9.04 0.40 2.04
C HIS A 50 -8.52 0.09 0.61
N GLU A 51 -8.33 1.12 -0.20
CA GLU A 51 -7.49 1.12 -1.40
C GLU A 51 -6.06 1.44 -0.92
N MET A 52 -5.53 0.57 -0.04
CA MET A 52 -4.09 0.53 0.21
C MET A 52 -3.50 -0.45 -0.79
N VAL A 53 -3.00 0.08 -1.90
CA VAL A 53 -1.91 -0.56 -2.62
C VAL A 53 -0.77 0.45 -2.70
N ASP A 54 0.31 0.15 -1.97
CA ASP A 54 1.69 0.57 -2.26
C ASP A 54 1.89 2.05 -2.66
N GLY A 55 1.42 2.98 -1.82
CA GLY A 55 1.89 4.37 -1.85
C GLY A 55 1.45 5.25 -3.02
N VAL A 56 0.51 4.79 -3.86
CA VAL A 56 0.00 5.59 -4.98
C VAL A 56 -1.43 6.04 -4.76
N ILE A 57 -1.62 7.35 -4.86
CA ILE A 57 -2.92 7.99 -4.72
C ILE A 57 -3.81 7.58 -5.92
N HIS A 58 -4.91 6.88 -5.64
CA HIS A 58 -5.79 6.33 -6.67
C HIS A 58 -6.59 7.43 -7.39
N LYS A 59 -6.54 7.44 -8.74
CA LYS A 59 -7.40 8.28 -9.61
C LYS A 59 -8.90 8.23 -9.22
N PRO A 60 -9.49 7.06 -8.88
CA PRO A 60 -10.85 6.99 -8.35
C PRO A 60 -11.12 7.85 -7.11
N MET A 61 -10.16 8.00 -6.20
CA MET A 61 -10.32 8.84 -5.00
C MET A 61 -10.42 10.32 -5.38
N PHE A 62 -9.52 10.81 -6.25
CA PHE A 62 -9.60 12.18 -6.75
C PHE A 62 -10.87 12.43 -7.55
N GLU A 63 -11.28 11.49 -8.40
CA GLU A 63 -12.54 11.59 -9.12
C GLU A 63 -13.73 11.71 -8.17
N ARG A 64 -13.75 10.97 -7.05
CA ARG A 64 -14.79 11.12 -6.01
C ARG A 64 -14.75 12.51 -5.37
N LEU A 65 -13.57 13.04 -5.04
CA LEU A 65 -13.43 14.39 -4.46
C LEU A 65 -13.94 15.48 -5.40
N VAL A 66 -13.66 15.35 -6.70
CA VAL A 66 -14.06 16.32 -7.72
C VAL A 66 -15.52 16.15 -8.14
N LEU A 67 -16.06 14.93 -8.19
CA LEU A 67 -17.34 14.64 -8.85
C LEU A 67 -18.51 14.43 -7.89
N CYS A 68 -18.27 14.01 -6.64
CA CYS A 68 -19.36 13.90 -5.68
C CYS A 68 -19.97 15.27 -5.39
N PRO A 69 -21.29 15.45 -5.46
CA PRO A 69 -21.92 16.72 -5.12
C PRO A 69 -21.66 17.13 -3.67
N TYR A 70 -21.64 16.17 -2.75
CA TYR A 70 -21.43 16.40 -1.32
C TYR A 70 -20.17 15.70 -0.81
N ALA A 71 -19.58 16.24 0.24
CA ALA A 71 -18.52 15.60 1.01
C ALA A 71 -18.71 15.82 2.52
N VAL A 72 -18.37 14.81 3.33
CA VAL A 72 -18.23 14.91 4.79
C VAL A 72 -16.79 14.56 5.15
N ALA A 73 -16.09 15.43 5.88
CA ALA A 73 -14.72 15.21 6.32
C ALA A 73 -14.60 15.17 7.84
N ASP A 74 -14.07 14.07 8.39
CA ASP A 74 -13.84 13.87 9.82
C ASP A 74 -12.40 14.24 10.21
N LEU A 75 -12.26 15.34 10.94
CA LEU A 75 -10.96 15.95 11.27
C LEU A 75 -10.44 15.54 12.65
N THR A 76 -11.10 14.60 13.33
CA THR A 76 -10.90 14.28 14.75
C THR A 76 -9.45 13.97 15.13
N THR A 77 -8.73 13.18 14.34
CA THR A 77 -7.36 12.72 14.68
C THR A 77 -6.26 13.54 14.03
N ALA A 78 -6.60 14.66 13.39
CA ALA A 78 -5.66 15.41 12.57
C ALA A 78 -4.92 14.53 11.53
N ASN A 79 -5.64 13.58 10.93
CA ASN A 79 -5.09 12.64 9.97
C ASN A 79 -4.57 13.37 8.71
N PRO A 80 -3.27 13.28 8.36
CA PRO A 80 -2.71 13.96 7.19
C PRO A 80 -3.41 13.63 5.88
N ASN A 81 -3.89 12.39 5.72
CA ASN A 81 -4.58 11.96 4.50
C ASN A 81 -5.93 12.68 4.35
N VAL A 82 -6.68 12.82 5.44
CA VAL A 82 -7.98 13.52 5.41
C VAL A 82 -7.77 15.01 5.08
N PHE A 83 -6.72 15.63 5.59
CA PHE A 83 -6.40 17.03 5.24
C PHE A 83 -5.98 17.20 3.79
N TYR A 84 -5.19 16.26 3.26
CA TYR A 84 -4.81 16.25 1.85
C TYR A 84 -6.05 16.18 0.94
N GLU A 85 -6.94 15.22 1.20
CA GLU A 85 -8.19 15.04 0.47
C GLU A 85 -9.12 16.25 0.62
N LEU A 86 -9.21 16.83 1.82
CA LEU A 86 -9.98 18.05 2.07
C LEU A 86 -9.43 19.24 1.27
N GLY A 87 -8.11 19.41 1.20
CA GLY A 87 -7.47 20.44 0.41
C GLY A 87 -7.83 20.32 -1.07
N VAL A 88 -7.77 19.11 -1.61
CA VAL A 88 -8.15 18.84 -3.01
C VAL A 88 -9.64 19.07 -3.22
N ARG A 89 -10.50 18.68 -2.28
CA ARG A 89 -11.94 18.97 -2.32
C ARG A 89 -12.21 20.46 -2.37
N HIS A 90 -11.61 21.25 -1.47
CA HIS A 90 -11.76 22.71 -1.47
C HIS A 90 -11.23 23.35 -2.75
N ALA A 91 -10.19 22.79 -3.37
CA ALA A 91 -9.68 23.24 -4.65
C ALA A 91 -10.62 22.90 -5.82
N ALA A 92 -11.34 21.79 -5.74
CA ALA A 92 -12.18 21.32 -6.84
C ALA A 92 -13.65 21.78 -6.77
N LYS A 93 -14.15 22.12 -5.58
CA LYS A 93 -15.58 22.40 -5.33
C LYS A 93 -15.75 23.62 -4.44
N ALA A 94 -16.61 24.54 -4.90
CA ALA A 94 -16.90 25.77 -4.18
C ALA A 94 -17.74 25.56 -2.90
N ALA A 95 -18.58 24.54 -2.88
CA ALA A 95 -19.60 24.33 -1.85
C ALA A 95 -19.83 22.85 -1.52
N SER A 96 -20.68 22.60 -0.52
CA SER A 96 -21.20 21.28 -0.14
C SER A 96 -20.20 20.36 0.52
N THR A 97 -19.31 20.94 1.33
CA THR A 97 -18.35 20.20 2.15
C THR A 97 -18.66 20.41 3.63
N ALA A 98 -19.10 19.35 4.32
CA ALA A 98 -19.39 19.38 5.75
C ALA A 98 -18.19 18.86 6.54
N LEU A 99 -17.68 19.67 7.46
CA LEU A 99 -16.60 19.27 8.35
C LEU A 99 -17.19 18.78 9.68
N ILE A 100 -16.68 17.68 10.21
CA ILE A 100 -17.07 17.13 11.51
C ILE A 100 -15.83 16.84 12.35
N PHE A 101 -15.98 16.82 13.67
CA PHE A 101 -14.92 16.44 14.59
C PHE A 101 -15.50 15.97 15.93
N ALA A 102 -14.80 15.12 16.66
CA ALA A 102 -15.18 14.78 18.02
C ALA A 102 -14.98 16.00 18.93
N LYS A 103 -16.01 16.36 19.70
CA LYS A 103 -16.08 17.60 20.50
C LYS A 103 -14.84 17.85 21.37
N ASP A 104 -14.31 16.80 21.99
CA ASP A 104 -13.16 16.88 22.90
C ASP A 104 -11.82 17.07 22.17
N HIS A 105 -11.79 16.91 20.84
CA HIS A 105 -10.59 16.95 20.00
C HIS A 105 -10.50 18.20 19.11
N CYS A 106 -11.32 19.22 19.36
CA CYS A 106 -11.27 20.48 18.60
C CYS A 106 -9.88 21.15 18.63
N ALA A 107 -9.19 21.04 19.77
CA ALA A 107 -7.84 21.59 19.96
C ALA A 107 -6.75 20.85 19.17
N ASP A 108 -7.01 19.61 18.71
CA ASP A 108 -6.05 18.82 17.96
C ASP A 108 -5.97 19.23 16.47
N MET A 109 -7.00 19.92 15.96
CA MET A 109 -7.05 20.39 14.58
C MET A 109 -6.00 21.48 14.32
N PRO A 110 -5.32 21.48 13.15
CA PRO A 110 -4.41 22.54 12.73
C PRO A 110 -5.06 23.93 12.73
N PHE A 111 -4.24 24.96 12.94
CA PHE A 111 -4.71 26.34 13.05
C PHE A 111 -5.49 26.82 11.82
N ASP A 112 -5.11 26.41 10.61
CA ASP A 112 -5.73 26.88 9.36
C ASP A 112 -7.15 26.31 9.13
N VAL A 113 -7.45 25.14 9.70
CA VAL A 113 -8.78 24.48 9.56
C VAL A 113 -9.69 24.69 10.76
N ARG A 114 -9.15 25.08 11.92
CA ARG A 114 -9.92 25.32 13.15
C ARG A 114 -10.97 26.45 13.02
N PRO A 115 -10.74 27.54 12.27
CA PRO A 115 -11.74 28.58 12.00
C PRO A 115 -12.88 28.09 11.09
N LEU A 116 -12.68 27.00 10.35
CA LEU A 116 -13.72 26.44 9.49
C LEU A 116 -14.85 25.90 10.38
N ARG A 117 -16.09 26.21 10.03
CA ARG A 117 -17.30 25.88 10.80
C ARG A 117 -17.58 24.37 10.79
N GLY A 118 -16.80 23.60 11.54
CA GLY A 118 -17.01 22.17 11.74
C GLY A 118 -18.09 21.88 12.77
N LEU A 119 -18.74 20.73 12.63
CA LEU A 119 -19.76 20.25 13.55
C LEU A 119 -19.15 19.28 14.58
N PRO A 120 -19.29 19.57 15.88
CA PRO A 120 -18.86 18.63 16.91
C PRO A 120 -19.84 17.46 17.02
N TYR A 121 -19.32 16.23 17.14
CA TYR A 121 -20.06 15.05 17.57
C TYR A 121 -19.53 14.51 18.92
N SER A 122 -20.32 13.71 19.61
CA SER A 122 -20.09 13.36 21.03
C SER A 122 -19.67 11.90 21.22
N LEU A 123 -18.61 11.68 22.02
CA LEU A 123 -18.06 10.37 22.36
C LEU A 123 -18.03 10.11 23.88
N ASP A 124 -18.06 8.86 24.32
CA ASP A 124 -18.38 8.42 25.70
C ASP A 124 -17.25 7.97 26.68
N GLN A 125 -16.11 8.60 26.94
CA GLN A 125 -14.95 7.96 27.64
C GLN A 125 -14.36 6.71 26.95
N ARG A 126 -15.15 5.73 26.48
CA ARG A 126 -14.69 4.54 25.73
C ARG A 126 -14.44 4.84 24.25
N GLY A 127 -14.79 6.05 23.79
CA GLY A 127 -14.56 6.50 22.42
C GLY A 127 -15.66 6.08 21.44
N LEU A 128 -16.85 5.77 21.95
CA LEU A 128 -18.03 5.39 21.19
C LEU A 128 -19.01 6.56 21.06
N PRO A 129 -19.75 6.67 19.93
CA PRO A 129 -20.84 7.62 19.76
C PRO A 129 -21.87 7.59 20.90
N CYS A 130 -22.14 8.73 21.53
CA CYS A 130 -22.97 8.80 22.73
C CYS A 130 -24.23 9.67 22.61
N ARG A 131 -24.25 10.63 21.68
CA ARG A 131 -25.41 11.49 21.39
C ARG A 131 -25.89 11.33 19.94
N VAL A 132 -26.09 10.08 19.55
CA VAL A 132 -26.30 9.68 18.15
C VAL A 132 -27.43 10.47 17.49
N ASP A 133 -28.63 10.54 18.10
CA ASP A 133 -29.77 11.21 17.48
C ASP A 133 -29.55 12.73 17.29
N GLU A 134 -28.91 13.38 18.27
CA GLU A 134 -28.57 14.81 18.18
C GLU A 134 -27.53 15.06 17.08
N ASP A 135 -26.47 14.24 17.05
CA ASP A 135 -25.36 14.41 16.12
C ASP A 135 -25.80 14.09 14.67
N VAL A 136 -26.63 13.05 14.49
CA VAL A 136 -27.27 12.73 13.20
C VAL A 136 -28.14 13.89 12.72
N THR A 137 -28.97 14.45 13.59
CA THR A 137 -29.86 15.59 13.27
C THR A 137 -29.06 16.81 12.83
N ARG A 138 -27.99 17.17 13.56
CA ARG A 138 -27.14 18.32 13.22
C ARG A 138 -26.43 18.15 11.88
N LEU A 139 -25.84 16.97 11.64
CA LEU A 139 -25.14 16.70 10.38
C LEU A 139 -26.13 16.68 9.20
N ARG A 140 -27.30 16.05 9.35
CA ARG A 140 -28.38 16.08 8.37
C ARG A 140 -28.76 17.52 8.01
N ASP A 141 -29.03 18.36 9.01
CA ASP A 141 -29.47 19.74 8.79
C ASP A 141 -28.39 20.57 8.09
N ARG A 142 -27.11 20.32 8.39
CA ARG A 142 -25.99 20.95 7.68
C ARG A 142 -25.90 20.50 6.21
N LEU A 143 -26.09 19.22 5.93
CA LEU A 143 -26.11 18.68 4.56
C LEU A 143 -27.31 19.21 3.76
N LEU A 144 -28.48 19.36 4.40
CA LEU A 144 -29.65 19.99 3.80
C LEU A 144 -29.41 21.47 3.52
N ALA A 145 -28.82 22.21 4.46
CA ALA A 145 -28.47 23.62 4.26
C ALA A 145 -27.43 23.81 3.14
N ALA A 146 -26.49 22.88 3.00
CA ALA A 146 -25.50 22.88 1.93
C ALA A 146 -26.11 22.76 0.52
N ARG A 147 -27.37 22.28 0.38
CA ARG A 147 -28.11 22.29 -0.90
C ARG A 147 -28.34 23.69 -1.45
N GLN A 148 -28.32 24.72 -0.60
CA GLN A 148 -28.41 26.11 -1.04
C GLN A 148 -27.11 26.62 -1.68
N GLN A 149 -26.07 25.77 -1.76
CA GLN A 149 -24.79 26.02 -2.43
C GLN A 149 -24.07 27.30 -1.98
N ALA A 150 -24.25 27.70 -0.71
CA ALA A 150 -23.41 28.74 -0.13
C ALA A 150 -21.94 28.28 -0.18
N VAL A 151 -21.08 29.12 -0.76
CA VAL A 151 -19.65 28.84 -0.92
C VAL A 151 -19.05 28.56 0.46
N ASP A 152 -18.49 27.37 0.65
CA ASP A 152 -17.85 26.93 1.90
C ASP A 152 -16.36 26.61 1.74
N SER A 153 -15.86 26.59 0.50
CA SER A 153 -14.44 26.46 0.22
C SER A 153 -13.69 27.78 0.48
N PRO A 154 -12.62 27.77 1.29
CA PRO A 154 -11.78 28.95 1.51
C PRO A 154 -11.16 29.50 0.22
N LEU A 155 -10.82 28.64 -0.75
CA LEU A 155 -10.21 29.07 -2.01
C LEU A 155 -11.18 29.92 -2.84
N TYR A 156 -12.43 29.47 -2.96
CA TYR A 156 -13.47 30.20 -3.68
C TYR A 156 -13.96 31.44 -2.93
N GLN A 157 -13.78 31.50 -1.60
CA GLN A 157 -14.09 32.69 -0.80
C GLN A 157 -12.99 33.76 -0.87
N MET A 158 -11.72 33.35 -0.94
CA MET A 158 -10.58 34.25 -0.74
C MET A 158 -9.82 34.59 -2.03
N VAL A 159 -9.96 33.80 -3.10
CA VAL A 159 -9.24 33.99 -4.36
C VAL A 159 -10.23 34.40 -5.45
N GLU A 160 -10.21 35.68 -5.83
CA GLU A 160 -11.05 36.21 -6.90
C GLU A 160 -10.67 35.57 -8.25
N GLY A 161 -11.67 35.12 -9.02
CA GLY A 161 -11.47 34.49 -10.33
C GLY A 161 -10.90 33.06 -10.28
N TYR A 162 -10.96 32.39 -9.13
CA TYR A 162 -10.54 30.99 -9.02
C TYR A 162 -11.30 30.09 -10.01
N PRO A 163 -10.63 29.26 -10.82
CA PRO A 163 -11.27 28.48 -11.88
C PRO A 163 -12.21 27.42 -11.29
N ASP A 164 -13.45 27.37 -11.78
CA ASP A 164 -14.41 26.32 -11.44
C ASP A 164 -14.33 25.17 -12.46
N PRO A 165 -13.78 24.01 -12.08
CA PRO A 165 -13.69 22.85 -12.95
C PRO A 165 -15.05 22.12 -12.97
N HIS A 166 -16.10 22.69 -13.56
CA HIS A 166 -17.39 22.01 -13.69
C HIS A 166 -17.84 21.84 -15.15
N GLU A 167 -17.68 20.62 -15.66
CA GLU A 167 -18.68 19.91 -16.48
C GLU A 167 -18.30 18.41 -16.62
N VAL A 168 -18.60 17.60 -15.61
CA VAL A 168 -18.68 16.14 -15.79
C VAL A 168 -20.03 15.70 -15.22
N LYS A 169 -20.89 15.17 -16.09
CA LYS A 169 -22.26 14.76 -15.75
C LYS A 169 -22.24 13.70 -14.64
N THR A 170 -22.80 14.03 -13.47
CA THR A 170 -22.88 13.21 -12.25
C THR A 170 -23.39 11.78 -12.47
N ASP A 171 -24.28 11.58 -13.45
CA ASP A 171 -24.81 10.25 -13.78
C ASP A 171 -23.74 9.32 -14.38
N THR A 172 -22.90 9.84 -15.28
CA THR A 172 -21.76 9.10 -15.86
C THR A 172 -20.77 8.68 -14.78
N PHE A 173 -20.57 9.53 -13.77
CA PHE A 173 -19.68 9.24 -12.65
C PHE A 173 -20.22 8.12 -11.76
N ARG A 174 -21.50 8.17 -11.37
CA ARG A 174 -22.13 7.10 -10.59
C ARG A 174 -22.03 5.74 -11.29
N SER A 175 -22.33 5.70 -12.59
CA SER A 175 -22.19 4.48 -13.38
C SER A 175 -20.75 3.95 -13.39
N ARG A 176 -19.74 4.85 -13.42
CA ARG A 176 -18.33 4.48 -13.35
C ARG A 176 -17.93 3.93 -11.98
N VAL A 177 -18.33 4.58 -10.89
CA VAL A 177 -18.02 4.10 -9.52
C VAL A 177 -18.63 2.72 -9.26
N ALA A 178 -19.90 2.52 -9.62
CA ALA A 178 -20.57 1.23 -9.48
C ALA A 178 -19.92 0.14 -10.36
N TYR A 179 -19.53 0.50 -11.58
CA TYR A 179 -18.80 -0.38 -12.49
C TYR A 179 -17.43 -0.80 -11.91
N SER A 180 -16.66 0.15 -11.40
CA SER A 180 -15.33 -0.07 -10.81
C SER A 180 -15.43 -1.01 -9.58
N ALA A 181 -16.39 -0.76 -8.68
CA ALA A 181 -16.63 -1.63 -7.52
C ALA A 181 -17.04 -3.07 -7.92
N LYS A 182 -17.94 -3.22 -8.91
CA LYS A 182 -18.32 -4.54 -9.44
C LYS A 182 -17.14 -5.25 -10.09
N MET A 183 -16.28 -4.51 -10.79
CA MET A 183 -15.10 -5.08 -11.43
C MET A 183 -14.07 -5.57 -10.42
N LYS A 184 -13.84 -4.80 -9.35
CA LYS A 184 -12.95 -5.19 -8.24
C LYS A 184 -13.38 -6.51 -7.61
N GLU A 185 -14.68 -6.70 -7.35
CA GLU A 185 -15.20 -7.96 -6.83
C GLU A 185 -15.08 -9.10 -7.86
N ARG A 186 -15.32 -8.83 -9.14
CA ARG A 186 -15.12 -9.82 -10.21
C ARG A 186 -13.66 -10.28 -10.30
N LEU A 187 -12.70 -9.37 -10.26
CA LEU A 187 -11.26 -9.68 -10.27
C LEU A 187 -10.84 -10.48 -9.03
N LYS A 188 -11.35 -10.10 -7.85
CA LYS A 188 -11.13 -10.84 -6.60
C LYS A 188 -11.64 -12.29 -6.69
N GLN A 189 -12.80 -12.51 -7.31
CA GLN A 189 -13.35 -13.85 -7.54
C GLN A 189 -12.53 -14.63 -8.57
N ALA A 190 -12.18 -14.01 -9.70
CA ALA A 190 -11.36 -14.62 -10.73
C ALA A 190 -9.99 -15.06 -10.17
N ARG A 191 -9.36 -14.24 -9.34
CA ARG A 191 -8.11 -14.58 -8.64
C ARG A 191 -8.23 -15.85 -7.79
N LYS A 192 -9.37 -16.07 -7.12
CA LYS A 192 -9.61 -17.30 -6.36
C LYS A 192 -9.81 -18.54 -7.25
N GLN A 193 -10.29 -18.33 -8.47
CA GLN A 193 -10.57 -19.39 -9.45
C GLN A 193 -9.33 -19.74 -10.28
N GLY A 194 -8.32 -18.86 -10.32
CA GLY A 194 -7.02 -19.10 -10.95
C GLY A 194 -6.84 -18.37 -12.28
N LEU A 195 -5.72 -18.67 -12.96
CA LEU A 195 -5.23 -17.89 -14.11
C LEU A 195 -6.22 -17.82 -15.28
N ALA A 196 -6.83 -18.95 -15.66
CA ALA A 196 -7.78 -19.00 -16.78
C ALA A 196 -9.01 -18.12 -16.55
N ALA A 197 -9.51 -18.05 -15.31
CA ALA A 197 -10.64 -17.18 -14.97
C ALA A 197 -10.24 -15.71 -15.07
N LEU A 198 -9.01 -15.36 -14.69
CA LEU A 198 -8.50 -14.00 -14.79
C LEU A 198 -8.28 -13.57 -16.25
N GLN A 199 -7.73 -14.45 -17.08
CA GLN A 199 -7.60 -14.22 -18.53
C GLN A 199 -8.97 -14.03 -19.20
N ALA A 200 -9.99 -14.79 -18.80
CA ALA A 200 -11.36 -14.56 -19.29
C ALA A 200 -11.94 -13.19 -18.89
N VAL A 201 -11.48 -12.60 -17.77
CA VAL A 201 -11.83 -11.21 -17.42
C VAL A 201 -11.11 -10.23 -18.35
N GLU A 202 -9.81 -10.43 -18.60
CA GLU A 202 -9.03 -9.64 -19.56
C GLU A 202 -9.63 -9.68 -20.97
N ASP A 203 -9.93 -10.87 -21.50
CA ASP A 203 -10.54 -11.05 -22.82
C ASP A 203 -11.88 -10.29 -22.93
N ALA A 204 -12.69 -10.33 -21.87
CA ALA A 204 -13.95 -9.60 -21.80
C ALA A 204 -13.77 -8.08 -21.71
N LEU A 205 -12.62 -7.59 -21.22
CA LEU A 205 -12.26 -6.17 -21.23
C LEU A 205 -11.71 -5.77 -22.60
N ALA A 206 -10.82 -6.57 -23.19
CA ALA A 206 -10.24 -6.36 -24.51
C ALA A 206 -11.29 -6.41 -25.63
N GLY A 207 -12.33 -7.23 -25.50
CA GLY A 207 -13.44 -7.32 -26.46
C GLY A 207 -14.41 -6.13 -26.46
N LYS A 208 -14.20 -5.11 -25.61
CA LYS A 208 -15.00 -3.88 -25.62
C LYS A 208 -14.54 -2.95 -26.73
N ILE A 209 -15.45 -2.08 -27.19
CA ILE A 209 -15.11 -0.97 -28.10
C ILE A 209 -14.01 -0.14 -27.43
N GLY A 210 -12.87 0.04 -28.12
CA GLY A 210 -11.69 0.76 -27.61
C GLY A 210 -10.61 -0.13 -26.98
N GLY A 211 -10.89 -1.41 -26.74
CA GLY A 211 -9.92 -2.36 -26.19
C GLY A 211 -9.45 -2.03 -24.77
N LEU A 212 -8.29 -2.58 -24.39
CA LEU A 212 -7.68 -2.34 -23.08
C LEU A 212 -7.26 -0.88 -22.82
N PRO A 213 -6.80 -0.09 -23.80
CA PRO A 213 -6.47 1.32 -23.58
C PRO A 213 -7.63 2.20 -23.08
N ASP A 214 -8.86 1.86 -23.43
CA ASP A 214 -10.06 2.63 -23.01
C ASP A 214 -10.63 2.15 -21.66
N VAL A 215 -10.02 1.13 -21.05
CA VAL A 215 -10.42 0.65 -19.72
C VAL A 215 -9.95 1.64 -18.64
N GLU A 216 -10.78 1.84 -17.63
CA GLU A 216 -10.45 2.68 -16.47
C GLU A 216 -9.15 2.21 -15.80
N GLY A 217 -8.21 3.13 -15.57
CA GLY A 217 -6.89 2.79 -15.05
C GLY A 217 -6.90 2.05 -13.71
N GLY A 218 -7.85 2.33 -12.81
CA GLY A 218 -8.00 1.59 -11.55
C GLY A 218 -8.26 0.10 -11.78
N VAL A 219 -9.11 -0.23 -12.75
CA VAL A 219 -9.39 -1.63 -13.15
C VAL A 219 -8.16 -2.29 -13.75
N MET A 220 -7.39 -1.57 -14.57
CA MET A 220 -6.16 -2.10 -15.18
C MET A 220 -5.09 -2.41 -14.14
N ILE A 221 -4.94 -1.55 -13.12
CA ILE A 221 -4.04 -1.80 -11.99
C ILE A 221 -4.52 -2.99 -11.16
N ASP A 222 -5.80 -3.09 -10.85
CA ASP A 222 -6.35 -4.24 -10.11
C ASP A 222 -6.15 -5.56 -10.88
N LEU A 223 -6.27 -5.54 -12.21
CA LEU A 223 -5.98 -6.70 -13.07
C LEU A 223 -4.48 -7.06 -13.05
N LEU A 224 -3.60 -6.06 -13.18
CA LEU A 224 -2.14 -6.23 -13.10
C LEU A 224 -1.72 -6.88 -11.76
N LEU A 225 -2.26 -6.39 -10.65
CA LEU A 225 -1.99 -6.92 -9.31
C LEU A 225 -2.62 -8.29 -9.08
N SER A 226 -3.73 -8.60 -9.76
CA SER A 226 -4.33 -9.92 -9.75
C SER A 226 -3.46 -10.95 -10.46
N TYR A 227 -2.82 -10.58 -11.59
CA TYR A 227 -1.81 -11.43 -12.22
C TYR A 227 -0.58 -11.61 -11.33
N ARG A 228 -0.12 -10.55 -10.66
CA ARG A 228 0.99 -10.62 -9.69
C ARG A 228 0.73 -11.64 -8.59
N ALA A 229 -0.49 -11.63 -8.04
CA ALA A 229 -0.89 -12.56 -6.98
C ALA A 229 -0.96 -14.04 -7.44
N LEU A 230 -1.10 -14.28 -8.75
CA LEU A 230 -1.09 -15.62 -9.35
C LEU A 230 0.28 -15.99 -9.93
N GLU A 231 1.31 -15.20 -9.67
CA GLU A 231 2.66 -15.39 -10.22
C GLU A 231 2.70 -15.45 -11.77
N ALA A 232 1.76 -14.76 -12.42
CA ALA A 232 1.58 -14.78 -13.87
C ALA A 232 2.40 -13.66 -14.57
N TRP A 233 3.71 -13.79 -14.56
CA TRP A 233 4.65 -12.74 -14.96
C TRP A 233 4.56 -12.34 -16.44
N GLN A 234 4.49 -13.32 -17.35
CA GLN A 234 4.39 -13.04 -18.79
C GLN A 234 3.06 -12.32 -19.14
N PRO A 235 1.89 -12.76 -18.63
CA PRO A 235 0.66 -11.98 -18.74
C PRO A 235 0.75 -10.56 -18.18
N MET A 236 1.45 -10.33 -17.05
CA MET A 236 1.66 -8.95 -16.56
C MET A 236 2.41 -8.08 -17.57
N VAL A 237 3.50 -8.60 -18.16
CA VAL A 237 4.29 -7.88 -19.16
C VAL A 237 3.43 -7.56 -20.40
N GLY A 238 2.65 -8.54 -20.87
CA GLY A 238 1.72 -8.36 -21.99
C GLY A 238 0.65 -7.31 -21.70
N LEU A 239 0.02 -7.37 -20.53
CA LEU A 239 -1.00 -6.41 -20.12
C LEU A 239 -0.47 -4.98 -20.12
N ILE A 240 0.74 -4.74 -19.60
CA ILE A 240 1.37 -3.42 -19.55
C ILE A 240 1.62 -2.86 -20.95
N ALA A 241 1.99 -3.71 -21.91
CA ALA A 241 2.19 -3.28 -23.30
C ALA A 241 0.89 -2.82 -23.99
N GLU A 242 -0.25 -3.36 -23.55
CA GLU A 242 -1.59 -3.03 -24.07
C GLU A 242 -2.30 -1.91 -23.27
N MET A 243 -1.70 -1.42 -22.18
CA MET A 243 -2.25 -0.30 -21.40
C MET A 243 -2.19 1.01 -22.18
N ALA A 244 -3.10 1.93 -21.83
CA ALA A 244 -2.99 3.32 -22.27
C ALA A 244 -1.62 3.90 -21.87
N ARG A 245 -0.93 4.52 -22.82
CA ARG A 245 0.45 5.01 -22.67
C ARG A 245 0.69 5.83 -21.38
N PRO A 246 -0.15 6.79 -20.97
CA PRO A 246 0.09 7.55 -19.74
C PRO A 246 0.06 6.69 -18.47
N LEU A 247 -0.74 5.62 -18.46
CA LEU A 247 -0.78 4.67 -17.35
C LEU A 247 0.43 3.73 -17.40
N ALA A 248 0.74 3.21 -18.58
CA ALA A 248 1.87 2.32 -18.80
C ALA A 248 3.20 2.98 -18.38
N GLU A 249 3.41 4.25 -18.71
CA GLU A 249 4.61 5.03 -18.40
C GLU A 249 4.66 5.55 -16.93
N SER A 250 3.62 5.31 -16.12
CA SER A 250 3.63 5.73 -14.72
C SER A 250 4.70 4.98 -13.90
N LEU A 251 5.31 5.66 -12.93
CA LEU A 251 6.38 5.11 -12.08
C LEU A 251 6.00 3.74 -11.49
N LEU A 252 4.78 3.62 -10.94
CA LEU A 252 4.28 2.38 -10.37
C LEU A 252 4.23 1.24 -11.39
N VAL A 253 3.66 1.49 -12.57
CA VAL A 253 3.52 0.45 -13.61
C VAL A 253 4.88 0.04 -14.14
N GLN A 254 5.82 0.98 -14.30
CA GLN A 254 7.18 0.68 -14.71
C GLN A 254 7.95 -0.11 -13.64
N GLN A 255 7.76 0.17 -12.35
CA GLN A 255 8.29 -0.65 -11.26
C GLN A 255 7.70 -2.07 -11.29
N GLN A 256 6.39 -2.22 -11.52
CA GLN A 256 5.75 -3.54 -11.67
C GLN A 256 6.21 -4.27 -12.94
N LEU A 257 6.47 -3.55 -14.04
CA LEU A 257 7.05 -4.11 -15.26
C LEU A 257 8.43 -4.71 -14.97
N ALA A 258 9.32 -3.95 -14.34
CA ALA A 258 10.65 -4.43 -13.97
C ALA A 258 10.59 -5.63 -13.02
N PHE A 259 9.68 -5.59 -12.04
CA PHE A 259 9.42 -6.73 -11.16
C PHE A 259 9.02 -7.98 -11.95
N ALA A 260 8.03 -7.87 -12.85
CA ALA A 260 7.55 -8.99 -13.65
C ALA A 260 8.61 -9.50 -14.63
N LEU A 261 9.36 -8.62 -15.29
CA LEU A 261 10.47 -8.98 -16.18
C LEU A 261 11.53 -9.80 -15.44
N ASN A 262 11.96 -9.34 -14.26
CA ASN A 262 12.95 -10.06 -13.46
C ASN A 262 12.44 -11.44 -13.04
N ARG A 263 11.18 -11.53 -12.57
CA ARG A 263 10.55 -12.81 -12.21
C ARG A 263 10.34 -13.75 -13.40
N ALA A 264 10.24 -13.20 -14.60
CA ALA A 264 10.16 -13.95 -15.86
C ALA A 264 11.54 -14.38 -16.41
N GLY A 265 12.64 -14.03 -15.74
CA GLY A 265 14.01 -14.33 -16.14
C GLY A 265 14.67 -13.27 -17.03
N ASP A 266 13.96 -12.19 -17.38
CA ASP A 266 14.46 -11.10 -18.22
C ASP A 266 15.11 -9.99 -17.36
N SER A 267 16.18 -10.38 -16.65
CA SER A 267 16.86 -9.50 -15.69
C SER A 267 17.52 -8.27 -16.34
N ASP A 268 17.95 -8.38 -17.61
CA ASP A 268 18.57 -7.29 -18.36
C ASP A 268 17.58 -6.17 -18.66
N ARG A 269 16.38 -6.50 -19.15
CA ARG A 269 15.34 -5.49 -19.38
C ARG A 269 14.81 -4.92 -18.07
N ALA A 270 14.74 -5.73 -17.01
CA ALA A 270 14.37 -5.24 -15.68
C ALA A 270 15.38 -4.18 -15.16
N GLU A 271 16.69 -4.44 -15.27
CA GLU A 271 17.74 -3.49 -14.92
C GLU A 271 17.61 -2.20 -15.74
N GLN A 272 17.44 -2.30 -17.06
CA GLN A 272 17.30 -1.13 -17.94
C GLN A 272 16.13 -0.23 -17.52
N VAL A 273 14.95 -0.81 -17.25
CA VAL A 273 13.78 -0.06 -16.79
C VAL A 273 14.07 0.64 -15.47
N LEU A 274 14.63 -0.06 -14.49
CA LEU A 274 14.90 0.50 -13.15
C LEU A 274 15.97 1.59 -13.17
N LEU A 275 17.05 1.42 -13.93
CA LEU A 275 18.07 2.45 -14.12
C LEU A 275 17.49 3.68 -14.82
N GLY A 276 16.61 3.49 -15.81
CA GLY A 276 15.86 4.57 -16.46
C GLY A 276 15.01 5.36 -15.46
N LEU A 277 14.26 4.66 -14.60
CA LEU A 277 13.46 5.29 -13.54
C LEU A 277 14.31 6.08 -12.56
N ILE A 278 15.47 5.54 -12.13
CA ILE A 278 16.40 6.23 -11.24
C ILE A 278 16.97 7.48 -11.91
N ALA A 279 17.29 7.41 -13.20
CA ALA A 279 17.78 8.57 -13.95
C ALA A 279 16.73 9.68 -14.08
N GLN A 280 15.46 9.32 -14.25
CA GLN A 280 14.36 10.27 -14.44
C GLN A 280 13.83 10.87 -13.14
N HIS A 281 13.71 10.07 -12.09
CA HIS A 281 13.03 10.46 -10.84
C HIS A 281 13.98 10.58 -9.63
N GLY A 282 15.25 10.22 -9.81
CA GLY A 282 16.21 10.10 -8.73
C GLY A 282 16.15 8.74 -8.01
N PRO A 283 17.12 8.47 -7.13
CA PRO A 283 17.13 7.26 -6.32
C PRO A 283 15.97 7.26 -5.31
N ALA A 284 15.28 6.14 -5.19
CA ALA A 284 14.22 5.92 -4.22
C ALA A 284 14.34 4.52 -3.62
N SER A 285 13.93 4.36 -2.35
CA SER A 285 14.03 3.09 -1.61
C SER A 285 13.44 1.91 -2.39
N GLU A 286 12.22 2.05 -2.89
CA GLU A 286 11.50 1.02 -3.65
C GLU A 286 12.23 0.63 -4.94
N THR A 287 12.57 1.60 -5.80
CA THR A 287 13.22 1.34 -7.09
C THR A 287 14.60 0.70 -6.92
N LEU A 288 15.36 1.16 -5.92
CA LEU A 288 16.65 0.56 -5.57
C LEU A 288 16.50 -0.82 -4.93
N GLY A 289 15.43 -1.05 -4.14
CA GLY A 289 15.09 -2.36 -3.61
C GLY A 289 14.79 -3.37 -4.72
N LEU A 290 14.03 -2.98 -5.74
CA LEU A 290 13.76 -3.80 -6.93
C LEU A 290 15.05 -4.07 -7.72
N LEU A 291 15.90 -3.06 -7.91
CA LEU A 291 17.17 -3.21 -8.63
C LEU A 291 18.15 -4.11 -7.85
N GLY A 292 18.20 -3.98 -6.53
CA GLY A 292 18.93 -4.87 -5.64
C GLY A 292 18.45 -6.31 -5.79
N ARG A 293 17.14 -6.52 -5.96
CA ARG A 293 16.57 -7.86 -6.19
C ARG A 293 17.01 -8.45 -7.53
N VAL A 294 17.04 -7.66 -8.61
CA VAL A 294 17.57 -8.08 -9.91
C VAL A 294 19.00 -8.59 -9.78
N TYR A 295 19.88 -7.85 -9.11
CA TYR A 295 21.27 -8.26 -8.90
C TYR A 295 21.40 -9.47 -7.97
N LYS A 296 20.54 -9.58 -6.95
CA LYS A 296 20.48 -10.75 -6.08
C LYS A 296 20.07 -12.02 -6.84
N ASP A 297 19.10 -11.93 -7.72
CA ASP A 297 18.66 -13.08 -8.52
C ASP A 297 19.75 -13.49 -9.52
N ARG A 298 20.49 -12.53 -10.11
CA ARG A 298 21.69 -12.83 -10.92
C ARG A 298 22.80 -13.48 -10.10
N TRP A 299 23.02 -13.03 -8.86
CA TRP A 299 23.97 -13.68 -7.96
C TRP A 299 23.59 -15.14 -7.71
N ALA A 300 22.32 -15.42 -7.39
CA ALA A 300 21.84 -16.77 -7.17
C ALA A 300 22.00 -17.65 -8.43
N ALA A 301 21.69 -17.11 -9.62
CA ALA A 301 21.88 -17.80 -10.89
C ALA A 301 23.36 -18.13 -11.16
N ALA A 302 24.27 -17.18 -10.97
CA ALA A 302 25.71 -17.39 -11.14
C ALA A 302 26.28 -18.41 -10.14
N VAL A 303 25.80 -18.41 -8.89
CA VAL A 303 26.15 -19.44 -7.89
C VAL A 303 25.70 -20.83 -8.38
N GLN A 304 24.48 -20.94 -8.90
CA GLN A 304 23.97 -22.22 -9.43
C GLN A 304 24.73 -22.68 -10.68
N ALA A 305 25.19 -21.75 -11.51
CA ALA A 305 26.01 -22.03 -12.68
C ALA A 305 27.49 -22.35 -12.35
N GLY A 306 27.93 -22.12 -11.11
CA GLY A 306 29.33 -22.27 -10.70
C GLY A 306 30.24 -21.14 -11.19
N GLU A 307 29.67 -20.00 -11.55
CA GLU A 307 30.37 -18.82 -12.09
C GLU A 307 30.82 -17.90 -10.96
N GLU A 308 31.84 -18.30 -10.21
CA GLU A 308 32.26 -17.63 -8.97
C GLU A 308 32.59 -16.13 -9.12
N CYS A 309 33.22 -15.74 -10.23
CA CYS A 309 33.56 -14.34 -10.49
C CYS A 309 32.32 -13.49 -10.74
N GLU A 310 31.36 -14.00 -11.52
CA GLU A 310 30.11 -13.31 -11.80
C GLU A 310 29.24 -13.23 -10.55
N ALA A 311 29.17 -14.32 -9.79
CA ALA A 311 28.49 -14.36 -8.49
C ALA A 311 29.05 -13.28 -7.55
N ARG A 312 30.38 -13.17 -7.39
CA ARG A 312 30.99 -12.13 -6.54
C ARG A 312 30.66 -10.73 -7.02
N GLY A 313 30.70 -10.48 -8.32
CA GLY A 313 30.36 -9.18 -8.91
C GLY A 313 28.89 -8.80 -8.67
N ALA A 314 27.97 -9.74 -8.94
CA ALA A 314 26.53 -9.55 -8.73
C ALA A 314 26.18 -9.35 -7.25
N LEU A 315 26.82 -10.10 -6.34
CA LEU A 315 26.65 -9.94 -4.90
C LEU A 315 27.05 -8.54 -4.43
N GLY A 316 28.21 -8.05 -4.88
CA GLY A 316 28.66 -6.68 -4.57
C GLY A 316 27.69 -5.62 -5.06
N LYS A 317 27.24 -5.72 -6.33
CA LYS A 317 26.22 -4.82 -6.89
C LYS A 317 24.92 -4.85 -6.09
N ALA A 318 24.45 -6.04 -5.69
CA ALA A 318 23.23 -6.20 -4.92
C ALA A 318 23.35 -5.53 -3.54
N VAL A 319 24.44 -5.79 -2.81
CA VAL A 319 24.72 -5.17 -1.50
C VAL A 319 24.72 -3.65 -1.60
N ASP A 320 25.50 -3.09 -2.53
CA ASP A 320 25.63 -1.63 -2.63
C ASP A 320 24.33 -0.96 -3.10
N THR A 321 23.54 -1.64 -3.93
CA THR A 321 22.24 -1.12 -4.39
C THR A 321 21.21 -1.13 -3.27
N TYR A 322 21.11 -2.23 -2.51
CA TYR A 322 20.23 -2.29 -1.35
C TYR A 322 20.62 -1.31 -0.25
N LEU A 323 21.93 -1.15 0.01
CA LEU A 323 22.43 -0.16 0.95
C LEU A 323 22.02 1.26 0.55
N ARG A 324 22.23 1.65 -0.71
CA ARG A 324 21.76 2.93 -1.24
C ARG A 324 20.24 3.09 -1.15
N GLY A 325 19.48 2.02 -1.39
CA GLY A 325 18.03 2.01 -1.23
C GLY A 325 17.62 2.33 0.21
N PHE A 326 18.24 1.65 1.18
CA PHE A 326 18.01 1.90 2.58
C PHE A 326 18.40 3.33 2.98
N GLU A 327 19.52 3.84 2.48
CA GLU A 327 19.98 5.21 2.74
C GLU A 327 19.04 6.30 2.20
N CYS A 328 18.20 5.99 1.21
CA CYS A 328 17.17 6.92 0.72
C CYS A 328 16.00 7.08 1.70
N ASP A 329 15.63 6.03 2.45
CA ASP A 329 14.60 6.09 3.48
C ASP A 329 14.86 5.06 4.59
N TRP A 330 15.49 5.49 5.68
CA TRP A 330 15.82 4.61 6.81
C TRP A 330 14.58 4.03 7.53
N ARG A 331 13.37 4.50 7.22
CA ARG A 331 12.12 3.95 7.78
C ARG A 331 11.68 2.67 7.06
N ASP A 332 12.14 2.47 5.82
CA ASP A 332 11.90 1.27 5.05
C ASP A 332 12.99 0.24 5.36
N ALA A 333 12.67 -0.74 6.20
CA ALA A 333 13.64 -1.74 6.63
C ALA A 333 13.97 -2.77 5.53
N TYR A 334 13.20 -2.85 4.44
CA TYR A 334 13.30 -3.92 3.45
C TYR A 334 14.62 -3.93 2.68
N PRO A 335 15.12 -2.81 2.12
CA PRO A 335 16.44 -2.80 1.51
C PRO A 335 17.55 -3.06 2.53
N GLY A 336 17.40 -2.52 3.74
CA GLY A 336 18.38 -2.67 4.81
C GLY A 336 18.61 -4.11 5.22
N ILE A 337 17.54 -4.90 5.41
CA ILE A 337 17.69 -6.33 5.74
C ILE A 337 18.26 -7.14 4.58
N ASN A 338 17.88 -6.85 3.34
CA ASN A 338 18.48 -7.55 2.20
C ASN A 338 19.97 -7.23 2.06
N ALA A 339 20.39 -5.98 2.31
CA ALA A 339 21.81 -5.62 2.38
C ALA A 339 22.52 -6.43 3.47
N LEU A 340 21.99 -6.47 4.70
CA LEU A 340 22.57 -7.22 5.82
C LEU A 340 22.67 -8.72 5.54
N THR A 341 21.62 -9.33 5.00
CA THR A 341 21.60 -10.75 4.62
C THR A 341 22.68 -11.03 3.58
N LEU A 342 22.81 -10.21 2.52
CA LEU A 342 23.83 -10.41 1.50
C LEU A 342 25.25 -10.12 2.00
N MET A 343 25.42 -9.15 2.91
CA MET A 343 26.68 -8.87 3.59
C MET A 343 27.17 -10.06 4.43
N GLU A 344 26.27 -10.80 5.07
CA GLU A 344 26.57 -12.03 5.84
C GLU A 344 26.97 -13.23 4.94
N LEU A 345 26.54 -13.20 3.67
CA LEU A 345 26.90 -14.20 2.66
C LEU A 345 28.25 -13.92 1.98
N ARG A 346 28.81 -12.71 2.14
CA ARG A 346 30.14 -12.39 1.61
C ARG A 346 31.25 -13.06 2.41
N ASP A 347 32.32 -13.42 1.70
CA ASP A 347 33.59 -13.87 2.27
C ASP A 347 34.76 -13.09 1.61
N PRO A 348 35.57 -12.31 2.36
CA PRO A 348 35.43 -12.03 3.80
C PRO A 348 34.17 -11.20 4.12
N GLU A 349 33.74 -11.26 5.39
CA GLU A 349 32.53 -10.58 5.87
C GLU A 349 32.59 -9.06 5.68
N ASP A 350 31.44 -8.45 5.34
CA ASP A 350 31.34 -7.00 5.14
C ASP A 350 31.16 -6.27 6.48
N THR A 351 32.19 -5.53 6.92
CA THR A 351 32.22 -4.85 8.23
C THR A 351 31.17 -3.74 8.36
N ARG A 352 30.63 -3.21 7.25
CA ARG A 352 29.55 -2.21 7.27
C ARG A 352 28.29 -2.73 7.97
N ARG A 353 28.10 -4.05 8.02
CA ARG A 353 26.95 -4.68 8.69
C ARG A 353 26.80 -4.27 10.16
N GLU A 354 27.91 -4.03 10.87
CA GLU A 354 27.90 -3.68 12.30
C GLU A 354 27.22 -2.33 12.56
N GLN A 355 27.42 -1.38 11.66
CA GLN A 355 26.80 -0.06 11.74
C GLN A 355 25.35 -0.08 11.26
N LEU A 356 25.04 -0.95 10.29
CA LEU A 356 23.73 -1.02 9.66
C LEU A 356 22.69 -1.78 10.52
N MET A 357 23.08 -2.85 11.20
CA MET A 357 22.22 -3.66 12.07
C MET A 357 21.36 -2.86 13.07
N PRO A 358 21.92 -1.94 13.89
CA PRO A 358 21.10 -1.20 14.85
C PRO A 358 20.07 -0.28 14.19
N VAL A 359 20.35 0.25 12.99
CA VAL A 359 19.46 1.14 12.25
C VAL A 359 18.29 0.36 11.66
N VAL A 360 18.57 -0.78 11.00
CA VAL A 360 17.53 -1.68 10.47
C VAL A 360 16.65 -2.21 11.60
N ARG A 361 17.26 -2.59 12.75
CA ARG A 361 16.54 -2.99 13.96
C ARG A 361 15.59 -1.89 14.42
N TYR A 362 16.07 -0.66 14.52
CA TYR A 362 15.23 0.45 14.96
C TYR A 362 14.05 0.67 14.01
N ALA A 363 14.30 0.68 12.70
CA ALA A 363 13.28 0.87 11.68
C ALA A 363 12.14 -0.17 11.78
N VAL A 364 12.50 -1.46 11.79
CA VAL A 364 11.50 -2.54 11.84
C VAL A 364 10.75 -2.56 13.18
N GLU A 365 11.42 -2.32 14.30
CA GLU A 365 10.78 -2.28 15.62
C GLU A 365 9.84 -1.08 15.78
N ARG A 366 10.15 0.08 15.18
CA ARG A 366 9.21 1.22 15.14
C ARG A 366 7.99 0.91 14.28
N ARG A 367 8.18 0.24 13.15
CA ARG A 367 7.08 -0.17 12.29
C ARG A 367 6.16 -1.16 12.99
N ILE A 368 6.72 -2.16 13.69
CA ILE A 368 5.96 -3.11 14.49
C ILE A 368 5.22 -2.41 15.64
N ALA A 369 5.89 -1.52 16.38
CA ALA A 369 5.29 -0.79 17.49
C ALA A 369 4.15 0.16 17.07
N SER A 370 4.03 0.52 15.78
CA SER A 370 2.93 1.34 15.28
C SER A 370 1.56 0.65 15.27
N GLY A 371 1.52 -0.68 15.46
CA GLY A 371 0.31 -1.49 15.38
C GLY A 371 -0.17 -1.79 13.95
N GLN A 372 0.63 -1.46 12.93
CA GLN A 372 0.34 -1.70 11.51
C GLN A 372 1.31 -2.72 10.88
N ALA A 373 1.86 -3.63 11.69
CA ALA A 373 2.82 -4.63 11.23
C ALA A 373 2.14 -5.65 10.31
N GLY A 374 2.77 -5.94 9.17
CA GLY A 374 2.39 -7.05 8.30
C GLY A 374 3.42 -8.19 8.33
N TYR A 375 3.21 -9.17 7.45
CA TYR A 375 4.14 -10.30 7.25
C TYR A 375 5.60 -9.84 7.09
N TRP A 376 5.84 -8.85 6.21
CA TRP A 376 7.20 -8.43 5.84
C TRP A 376 7.95 -7.76 6.98
N ASP A 377 7.26 -7.11 7.93
CA ASP A 377 7.88 -6.54 9.12
C ASP A 377 8.41 -7.64 10.04
N TYR A 378 7.60 -8.70 10.26
CA TYR A 378 8.02 -9.85 11.05
C TYR A 378 9.07 -10.71 10.34
N ALA A 379 8.99 -10.87 9.02
CA ALA A 379 10.02 -11.55 8.22
C ALA A 379 11.36 -10.79 8.29
N THR A 380 11.32 -9.45 8.20
CA THR A 380 12.50 -8.59 8.37
C THR A 380 13.11 -8.74 9.76
N ARG A 381 12.28 -8.73 10.82
CA ARG A 381 12.72 -8.95 12.20
C ARG A 381 13.32 -10.35 12.39
N LEU A 382 12.74 -11.37 11.76
CA LEU A 382 13.24 -12.73 11.77
C LEU A 382 14.63 -12.82 11.12
N GLU A 383 14.78 -12.36 9.88
CA GLU A 383 16.06 -12.39 9.18
C GLU A 383 17.14 -11.61 9.93
N LEU A 384 16.78 -10.43 10.48
CA LEU A 384 17.71 -9.62 11.26
C LEU A 384 18.16 -10.35 12.53
N ALA A 385 17.24 -11.00 13.24
CA ALA A 385 17.58 -11.80 14.41
C ALA A 385 18.48 -12.99 14.04
N VAL A 386 18.32 -13.55 12.83
CA VAL A 386 19.20 -14.60 12.32
C VAL A 386 20.61 -14.08 12.06
N VAL A 387 20.74 -12.93 11.40
CA VAL A 387 22.03 -12.24 11.19
C VAL A 387 22.68 -11.95 12.55
N MET A 388 21.91 -11.45 13.52
CA MET A 388 22.38 -11.13 14.88
C MET A 388 22.61 -12.36 15.79
N ARG A 389 22.32 -13.58 15.32
CA ARG A 389 22.41 -14.82 16.10
C ARG A 389 21.54 -14.83 17.37
N ASP A 390 20.41 -14.14 17.34
CA ASP A 390 19.42 -14.09 18.42
C ASP A 390 18.29 -15.10 18.18
N ALA A 391 18.49 -16.32 18.67
CA ALA A 391 17.55 -17.42 18.50
C ALA A 391 16.16 -17.13 19.08
N ARG A 392 16.09 -16.40 20.20
CA ARG A 392 14.81 -16.12 20.88
C ARG A 392 13.98 -15.13 20.06
N THR A 393 14.59 -14.05 19.61
CA THR A 393 13.90 -13.07 18.76
C THR A 393 13.53 -13.67 17.42
N ALA A 394 14.41 -14.50 16.83
CA ALA A 394 14.13 -15.20 15.58
C ALA A 394 12.88 -16.09 15.71
N GLN A 395 12.81 -16.91 16.76
CA GLN A 395 11.65 -17.77 17.01
C GLN A 395 10.35 -16.96 17.15
N GLN A 396 10.35 -15.90 17.97
CA GLN A 396 9.17 -15.04 18.15
C GLN A 396 8.75 -14.35 16.85
N ALA A 397 9.71 -13.85 16.07
CA ALA A 397 9.43 -13.20 14.79
C ALA A 397 8.88 -14.19 13.75
N MET A 398 9.37 -15.43 13.71
CA MET A 398 8.81 -16.50 12.87
C MET A 398 7.35 -16.79 13.22
N GLU A 399 7.03 -16.93 14.51
CA GLU A 399 5.66 -17.17 14.98
C GLU A 399 4.70 -16.06 14.53
N ASN A 400 5.11 -14.81 14.68
CA ASN A 400 4.33 -13.65 14.22
C ASN A 400 4.21 -13.61 12.69
N ALA A 401 5.29 -13.88 11.96
CA ALA A 401 5.27 -13.92 10.50
C ALA A 401 4.31 -15.01 9.99
N LEU A 402 4.28 -16.18 10.63
CA LEU A 402 3.36 -17.26 10.27
C LEU A 402 1.90 -16.90 10.54
N ALA A 403 1.62 -16.10 11.57
CA ALA A 403 0.26 -15.63 11.86
C ALA A 403 -0.26 -14.66 10.79
N GLU A 404 0.63 -13.87 10.17
CA GLU A 404 0.30 -12.88 9.13
C GLU A 404 0.42 -13.40 7.69
N ALA A 405 0.95 -14.62 7.49
CA ALA A 405 1.20 -15.16 6.16
C ALA A 405 -0.10 -15.48 5.41
N ARG A 406 -0.38 -14.71 4.35
CA ARG A 406 -1.57 -14.90 3.49
C ARG A 406 -1.25 -15.57 2.16
N ASP A 407 -0.06 -15.29 1.61
CA ASP A 407 0.36 -15.78 0.30
C ASP A 407 1.56 -16.74 0.42
N PRO A 408 1.54 -17.91 -0.24
CA PRO A 408 2.63 -18.90 -0.12
C PRO A 408 4.01 -18.38 -0.55
N TRP A 409 4.07 -17.47 -1.52
CA TRP A 409 5.33 -16.93 -2.04
C TRP A 409 6.11 -16.11 -0.99
N ASN A 410 5.41 -15.49 -0.04
CA ASN A 410 6.01 -14.76 1.08
C ASN A 410 6.95 -15.68 1.88
N LEU A 411 6.44 -16.85 2.26
CA LEU A 411 7.18 -17.85 3.04
C LEU A 411 8.35 -18.43 2.24
N LYS A 412 8.16 -18.68 0.94
CA LYS A 412 9.23 -19.18 0.06
C LYS A 412 10.41 -18.20 0.00
N SER A 413 10.15 -16.91 -0.13
CA SER A 413 11.19 -15.88 -0.18
C SER A 413 12.01 -15.83 1.12
N THR A 414 11.34 -15.79 2.27
CA THR A 414 12.01 -15.77 3.59
C THR A 414 12.79 -17.07 3.82
N LEU A 415 12.21 -18.21 3.47
CA LEU A 415 12.87 -19.52 3.56
C LEU A 415 14.17 -19.56 2.73
N ALA A 416 14.14 -19.07 1.49
CA ALA A 416 15.31 -19.03 0.63
C ALA A 416 16.48 -18.24 1.24
N ASN A 417 16.18 -17.08 1.85
CA ASN A 417 17.17 -16.26 2.55
C ASN A 417 17.79 -17.03 3.74
N LEU A 418 16.96 -17.67 4.58
CA LEU A 418 17.45 -18.40 5.75
C LEU A 418 18.27 -19.65 5.37
N VAL A 419 17.88 -20.35 4.31
CA VAL A 419 18.65 -21.50 3.79
C VAL A 419 20.01 -21.05 3.29
N ALA A 420 20.08 -19.95 2.53
CA ALA A 420 21.35 -19.40 2.07
C ALA A 420 22.26 -19.01 3.24
N LEU A 421 21.70 -18.38 4.28
CA LEU A 421 22.43 -18.02 5.50
C LEU A 421 22.98 -19.25 6.25
N GLN A 422 22.16 -20.29 6.43
CA GLN A 422 22.60 -21.54 7.08
C GLN A 422 23.69 -22.23 6.26
N ALA A 423 23.57 -22.25 4.92
CA ALA A 423 24.56 -22.86 4.04
C ALA A 423 25.91 -22.13 4.11
N ALA A 424 25.91 -20.79 4.04
CA ALA A 424 27.13 -19.99 4.17
C ALA A 424 27.80 -20.18 5.54
N ARG A 425 27.02 -20.25 6.62
CA ARG A 425 27.54 -20.54 7.96
C ARG A 425 28.10 -21.96 8.08
N ALA A 426 27.44 -22.95 7.49
CA ALA A 426 27.94 -24.32 7.47
C ALA A 426 29.29 -24.43 6.75
N GLN A 427 29.48 -23.70 5.64
CA GLN A 427 30.78 -23.61 4.93
C GLN A 427 31.88 -23.01 5.81
N ARG A 428 31.54 -22.07 6.70
CA ARG A 428 32.46 -21.49 7.70
C ARG A 428 32.65 -22.35 8.96
N GLY A 429 31.97 -23.50 9.08
CA GLY A 429 32.01 -24.34 10.27
C GLY A 429 31.18 -23.83 11.44
N GLU A 430 30.22 -22.93 11.21
CA GLU A 430 29.37 -22.29 12.24
C GLU A 430 27.85 -22.58 12.08
N PRO A 431 27.38 -23.81 11.79
CA PRO A 431 25.95 -24.07 11.63
C PRO A 431 25.19 -23.89 12.96
N HIS A 432 23.93 -23.44 12.87
CA HIS A 432 23.07 -23.28 14.04
C HIS A 432 21.86 -24.22 14.01
N ALA A 433 21.79 -25.16 14.96
CA ALA A 433 20.69 -26.12 15.05
C ALA A 433 19.30 -25.47 15.21
N TRP A 434 19.22 -24.32 15.90
CA TRP A 434 17.96 -23.59 16.07
C TRP A 434 17.49 -22.95 14.74
N LEU A 435 18.41 -22.58 13.84
CA LEU A 435 18.05 -22.04 12.53
C LEU A 435 17.49 -23.16 11.63
N GLU A 436 18.02 -24.37 11.72
CA GLU A 436 17.48 -25.54 11.01
C GLU A 436 16.03 -25.84 11.43
N ALA A 437 15.70 -25.69 12.72
CA ALA A 437 14.34 -25.86 13.22
C ALA A 437 13.36 -24.82 12.65
N ILE A 438 13.80 -23.56 12.55
CA ILE A 438 13.04 -22.47 11.91
C ILE A 438 12.83 -22.76 10.42
N ILE A 439 13.91 -23.08 9.70
CA ILE A 439 13.88 -23.45 8.28
C ILE A 439 12.91 -24.62 8.04
N GLY A 440 12.99 -25.68 8.84
CA GLY A 440 12.10 -26.83 8.71
C GLY A 440 10.63 -26.49 8.96
N THR A 441 10.34 -25.54 9.86
CA THR A 441 8.99 -25.07 10.12
C THR A 441 8.44 -24.24 8.95
N LEU A 442 9.23 -23.29 8.45
CA LEU A 442 8.86 -22.48 7.29
C LEU A 442 8.67 -23.35 6.04
N ALA A 443 9.55 -24.32 5.78
CA ALA A 443 9.45 -25.26 4.66
C ALA A 443 8.14 -26.05 4.69
N ARG A 444 7.78 -26.63 5.85
CA ARG A 444 6.50 -27.34 6.03
C ARG A 444 5.29 -26.44 5.77
N ARG A 445 5.34 -25.18 6.20
CA ARG A 445 4.24 -24.23 6.01
C ARG A 445 4.15 -23.69 4.58
N ALA A 446 5.29 -23.54 3.90
CA ALA A 446 5.35 -23.14 2.49
C ALA A 446 4.96 -24.27 1.53
N GLY A 447 4.94 -25.53 1.99
CA GLY A 447 4.67 -26.69 1.14
C GLY A 447 5.82 -27.02 0.18
N VAL A 448 7.06 -26.67 0.54
CA VAL A 448 8.27 -26.88 -0.27
C VAL A 448 9.31 -27.65 0.54
N ALA A 449 10.10 -28.52 -0.10
CA ALA A 449 11.23 -29.15 0.57
C ALA A 449 12.32 -28.11 0.88
N ALA A 450 12.90 -28.13 2.09
CA ALA A 450 13.93 -27.16 2.47
C ALA A 450 15.14 -27.13 1.51
N ALA A 451 15.49 -28.29 0.92
CA ALA A 451 16.54 -28.42 -0.08
C ALA A 451 16.19 -27.81 -1.46
N GLN A 452 14.92 -27.56 -1.75
CA GLN A 452 14.44 -26.95 -3.00
C GLN A 452 14.24 -25.44 -2.90
N ALA A 453 14.49 -24.83 -1.73
CA ALA A 453 14.22 -23.42 -1.49
C ALA A 453 15.37 -22.48 -1.92
N VAL A 454 16.40 -22.97 -2.60
CA VAL A 454 17.60 -22.18 -3.00
C VAL A 454 17.40 -21.40 -4.32
N THR A 455 16.19 -21.41 -4.88
CA THR A 455 15.82 -20.68 -6.11
C THR A 455 14.76 -19.63 -5.83
#